data_AF-A0A4V0I1R4-F1
#
_entry.id   AF-A0A4V0I1R4-F1
#
_cell.length_a   1.000
_cell.length_b   1.000
_cell.length_c   1.000
_cell.angle_alpha   90.00
_cell.angle_beta   90.00
_cell.angle_gamma   90.00
#
_symmetry.space_group_name_H-M   'P 1'
#
loop_
_entity.id
_entity.type
_entity.pdbx_description
1 polymer ?
#
loop_
_entity_poly.entity_id
_entity_poly.type
_entity_poly.pdbx_seq_one_letter_code
_entity_poly.pdbx_strand_id
1 'polypeptide(L)'
;MNEHDYPEIEERLRSLGEALERPRPGDWLAEHREKGQTFRQYLAGNPVRRDAELTTIYLCEIGECDPAQRVVLDLTREFLALYFDAPVVVRRTVPTVAIPNAAKRKHPTWGDRQLLAPYILHDVLEPDRPGDALAYLAFTPRDLWAGDGWNFVYGQADLRRRVAVLSIYRNGHPAKSADAFRLCLRRTLMTAAHETAHVLTLLHCTAHRCLMNGCNNADERDTRPLSPCPVCLRKLVWNLQVEPGAYLRRLAAFCGAHELNEAEWFERAAALLGT
;
A
#
# COMPACT_ATOMS: atom_id res chain seq x y z
N MET A 1 -9.23 -25.39 -5.57
CA MET A 1 -8.08 -25.63 -4.67
C MET A 1 -8.63 -25.94 -3.30
N ASN A 2 -8.14 -26.98 -2.63
CA ASN A 2 -8.32 -27.09 -1.19
C ASN A 2 -7.58 -25.90 -0.58
N GLU A 3 -8.31 -24.92 -0.06
CA GLU A 3 -7.70 -23.74 0.55
C GLU A 3 -6.97 -24.17 1.81
N HIS A 4 -5.64 -24.15 1.75
CA HIS A 4 -4.83 -24.29 2.94
C HIS A 4 -4.95 -22.98 3.72
N ASP A 5 -5.31 -23.07 4.99
CA ASP A 5 -5.36 -21.89 5.88
C ASP A 5 -3.96 -21.42 6.31
N TYR A 6 -2.89 -22.07 5.88
CA TYR A 6 -1.48 -21.79 6.19
C TYR A 6 -1.17 -21.46 7.67
N PRO A 7 -1.70 -22.20 8.66
CA PRO A 7 -1.45 -21.92 10.08
C PRO A 7 0.04 -21.93 10.45
N GLU A 8 0.85 -22.71 9.73
CA GLU A 8 2.29 -22.82 9.92
C GLU A 8 3.04 -21.51 9.69
N ILE A 9 2.48 -20.55 8.93
CA ILE A 9 3.14 -19.26 8.69
C ILE A 9 3.31 -18.48 9.99
N GLU A 10 2.25 -18.36 10.79
CA GLU A 10 2.31 -17.64 12.07
C GLU A 10 3.24 -18.34 13.07
N GLU A 11 3.27 -19.67 13.06
CA GLU A 11 4.13 -20.46 13.94
C GLU A 11 5.61 -20.34 13.56
N ARG A 12 5.95 -20.62 12.30
CA ARG A 12 7.33 -20.63 11.78
C ARG A 12 7.97 -19.24 11.78
N LEU A 13 7.17 -18.18 11.59
CA LEU A 13 7.64 -16.80 11.58
C LEU A 13 7.48 -16.06 12.91
N ARG A 14 7.11 -16.76 14.00
CA ARG A 14 6.91 -16.14 15.32
C ARG A 14 8.11 -15.29 15.76
N SER A 15 9.33 -15.74 15.47
CA SER A 15 10.57 -15.04 15.82
C SER A 15 10.79 -13.73 15.03
N LEU A 16 10.08 -13.52 13.92
CA LEU A 16 10.10 -12.29 13.12
C LEU A 16 8.95 -11.34 13.46
N GLY A 17 8.03 -11.75 14.34
CA GLY A 17 6.90 -10.94 14.79
C GLY A 17 7.32 -9.91 15.84
N GLU A 18 7.81 -8.75 15.40
CA GLU A 18 8.20 -7.67 16.29
C GLU A 18 6.98 -7.04 16.99
N ALA A 19 7.05 -6.84 18.31
CA ALA A 19 5.98 -6.21 19.08
C ALA A 19 5.83 -4.72 18.70
N LEU A 20 4.59 -4.22 18.75
CA LEU A 20 4.35 -2.78 18.67
C LEU A 20 4.86 -2.09 19.94
N GLU A 21 5.55 -0.97 19.75
CA GLU A 21 5.86 -0.06 20.84
C GLU A 21 4.58 0.55 21.43
N ARG A 22 4.67 1.02 22.68
CA ARG A 22 3.56 1.79 23.26
C ARG A 22 3.35 3.08 22.45
N PRO A 23 2.13 3.37 21.99
CA PRO A 23 1.85 4.60 21.23
C PRO A 23 2.21 5.85 22.03
N ARG A 24 2.81 6.83 21.37
CA ARG A 24 3.09 8.17 21.90
C ARG A 24 1.90 9.10 21.59
N PRO A 25 1.73 10.22 22.31
CA PRO A 25 0.71 11.20 21.95
C PRO A 25 0.83 11.64 20.48
N GLY A 26 -0.28 11.63 19.74
CA GLY A 26 -0.30 11.91 18.31
C GLY A 26 -0.01 10.73 17.37
N ASP A 27 0.45 9.58 17.88
CA ASP A 27 0.52 8.34 17.09
C ASP A 27 -0.88 7.79 16.80
N TRP A 28 -1.02 7.05 15.70
CA TRP A 28 -2.33 6.54 15.26
C TRP A 28 -3.11 5.80 16.35
N LEU A 29 -2.47 4.86 17.04
CA LEU A 29 -3.12 4.05 18.08
C LEU A 29 -3.32 4.79 19.42
N ALA A 30 -2.76 5.99 19.59
CA ALA A 30 -3.09 6.87 20.71
C ALA A 30 -4.39 7.63 20.46
N GLU A 31 -4.65 8.01 19.20
CA GLU A 31 -5.82 8.80 18.80
C GLU A 31 -7.00 7.94 18.31
N HIS A 32 -6.71 6.72 17.82
CA HIS A 32 -7.70 5.83 17.21
C HIS A 32 -7.72 4.46 17.89
N ARG A 33 -8.90 4.08 18.39
CA ARG A 33 -9.09 2.75 19.00
C ARG A 33 -9.38 1.71 17.92
N GLU A 34 -8.43 0.81 17.71
CA GLU A 34 -8.56 -0.29 16.76
C GLU A 34 -8.49 -1.65 17.45
N LYS A 35 -9.36 -2.58 17.03
CA LYS A 35 -9.35 -3.96 17.55
C LYS A 35 -8.37 -4.87 16.82
N GLY A 36 -7.81 -4.40 15.70
CA GLY A 36 -7.08 -5.23 14.75
C GLY A 36 -7.98 -6.27 14.08
N GLN A 37 -7.33 -7.24 13.44
CA GLN A 37 -7.99 -8.32 12.71
C GLN A 37 -7.10 -9.56 12.74
N THR A 38 -7.57 -10.64 13.36
CA THR A 38 -6.93 -11.97 13.30
C THR A 38 -7.14 -12.63 11.93
N PHE A 39 -6.41 -13.69 11.61
CA PHE A 39 -6.64 -14.46 10.38
C PHE A 39 -8.07 -15.04 10.33
N ARG A 40 -8.57 -15.61 11.43
CA ARG A 40 -9.96 -16.14 11.49
C ARG A 40 -11.01 -15.06 11.22
N GLN A 41 -10.83 -13.86 11.78
CA GLN A 41 -11.75 -12.73 11.52
C GLN A 41 -11.65 -12.22 10.09
N TYR A 42 -10.46 -12.27 9.48
CA TYR A 42 -10.27 -11.94 8.07
C TYR A 42 -11.08 -12.88 7.18
N LEU A 43 -10.95 -14.21 7.38
CA LEU A 43 -11.73 -15.20 6.63
C LEU A 43 -13.24 -15.04 6.82
N ALA A 44 -13.69 -14.85 8.06
CA ALA A 44 -15.10 -14.65 8.37
C ALA A 44 -15.69 -13.36 7.75
N GLY A 45 -14.83 -12.42 7.35
CA GLY A 45 -15.22 -11.18 6.68
C GLY A 45 -15.50 -11.33 5.18
N ASN A 46 -15.34 -12.53 4.60
CA ASN A 46 -15.45 -12.80 3.17
C ASN A 46 -14.65 -11.79 2.33
N PRO A 47 -13.30 -11.80 2.46
CA PRO A 47 -12.47 -10.76 1.92
C PRO A 47 -12.47 -10.77 0.39
N VAL A 48 -12.32 -9.58 -0.21
CA VAL A 48 -11.99 -9.47 -1.63
C VAL A 48 -10.67 -10.20 -1.86
N ARG A 49 -10.64 -11.08 -2.86
CA ARG A 49 -9.47 -11.89 -3.15
C ARG A 49 -9.17 -11.98 -4.63
N ARG A 50 -7.91 -12.28 -4.92
CA ARG A 50 -7.51 -12.67 -6.26
C ARG A 50 -8.09 -14.05 -6.58
N ASP A 51 -8.77 -14.15 -7.71
CA ASP A 51 -9.33 -15.40 -8.20
C ASP A 51 -9.41 -15.38 -9.74
N ALA A 52 -10.26 -16.24 -10.32
CA ALA A 52 -10.42 -16.34 -11.77
C ALA A 52 -11.15 -15.12 -12.39
N GLU A 53 -11.89 -14.36 -11.60
CA GLU A 53 -12.63 -13.16 -12.05
C GLU A 53 -11.84 -11.89 -11.74
N LEU A 54 -11.28 -11.78 -10.53
CA LEU A 54 -10.52 -10.61 -10.08
C LEU A 54 -9.02 -10.89 -10.17
N THR A 55 -8.39 -10.42 -11.24
CA THR A 55 -7.04 -10.88 -11.62
C THR A 55 -6.00 -9.77 -11.69
N THR A 56 -6.42 -8.53 -12.01
CA THR A 56 -5.50 -7.47 -12.45
C THR A 56 -5.60 -6.23 -11.56
N ILE A 57 -4.45 -5.62 -11.26
CA ILE A 57 -4.38 -4.30 -10.64
C ILE A 57 -4.25 -3.26 -11.76
N TYR A 58 -5.17 -2.32 -11.84
CA TYR A 58 -5.12 -1.23 -12.81
C TYR A 58 -4.54 0.04 -12.18
N LEU A 59 -3.84 0.84 -12.98
CA LEU A 59 -3.34 2.16 -12.59
C LEU A 59 -3.95 3.26 -13.45
N CYS A 60 -4.31 4.38 -12.80
CA CYS A 60 -4.66 5.65 -13.42
C CYS A 60 -3.61 6.68 -13.01
N GLU A 61 -2.81 7.17 -13.95
CA GLU A 61 -1.82 8.21 -13.65
C GLU A 61 -2.49 9.58 -13.74
N ILE A 62 -2.41 10.41 -12.71
CA ILE A 62 -3.05 11.73 -12.68
C ILE A 62 -1.99 12.82 -12.53
N GLY A 63 -1.83 13.64 -13.58
CA GLY A 63 -0.82 14.69 -13.65
C GLY A 63 0.53 14.21 -14.22
N GLU A 64 1.47 15.14 -14.29
CA GLU A 64 2.80 14.91 -14.90
C GLU A 64 3.85 14.68 -13.81
N CYS A 65 4.57 13.58 -13.92
CA CYS A 65 5.72 13.27 -13.06
C CYS A 65 6.98 13.88 -13.66
N ASP A 66 7.86 14.41 -12.81
CA ASP A 66 9.25 14.65 -13.23
C ASP A 66 9.98 13.32 -13.51
N PRO A 67 11.17 13.34 -14.16
CA PRO A 67 11.88 12.10 -14.48
C PRO A 67 12.20 11.21 -13.27
N ALA A 68 12.53 11.78 -12.11
CA ALA A 68 12.84 10.99 -10.92
C ALA A 68 11.57 10.37 -10.31
N GLN A 69 10.47 11.12 -10.28
CA GLN A 69 9.15 10.61 -9.89
C GLN A 69 8.66 9.50 -10.82
N ARG A 70 8.93 9.60 -12.13
CA ARG A 70 8.59 8.57 -13.11
C ARG A 70 9.28 7.24 -12.79
N VAL A 71 10.58 7.27 -12.48
CA VAL A 71 11.31 6.07 -12.05
C VAL A 71 10.71 5.48 -10.77
N VAL A 72 10.37 6.30 -9.78
CA VAL A 72 9.70 5.81 -8.55
C VAL A 72 8.36 5.14 -8.88
N LEU A 73 7.56 5.72 -9.77
CA LEU A 73 6.28 5.14 -10.21
C LEU A 73 6.47 3.80 -10.93
N ASP A 74 7.43 3.71 -11.84
CA ASP A 74 7.71 2.48 -12.59
C ASP A 74 8.15 1.34 -11.64
N LEU A 75 9.01 1.64 -10.66
CA LEU A 75 9.41 0.70 -9.61
C LEU A 75 8.25 0.34 -8.67
N THR A 76 7.36 1.30 -8.38
CA THR A 76 6.15 1.03 -7.58
C THR A 76 5.21 0.08 -8.31
N ARG A 77 5.07 0.22 -9.63
CA ARG A 77 4.28 -0.70 -10.46
C ARG A 77 4.87 -2.11 -10.44
N GLU A 78 6.19 -2.23 -10.60
CA GLU A 78 6.89 -3.53 -10.52
C GLU A 78 6.71 -4.17 -9.14
N PHE A 79 6.92 -3.39 -8.07
CA PHE A 79 6.74 -3.87 -6.71
C PHE A 79 5.31 -4.34 -6.44
N LEU A 80 4.29 -3.60 -6.86
CA LEU A 80 2.89 -4.02 -6.71
C LEU A 80 2.61 -5.35 -7.44
N ALA A 81 3.20 -5.53 -8.62
CA ALA A 81 3.03 -6.78 -9.38
C ALA A 81 3.62 -7.97 -8.63
N LEU A 82 4.80 -7.79 -8.04
CA LEU A 82 5.46 -8.80 -7.22
C LEU A 82 4.74 -9.04 -5.88
N TYR A 83 4.34 -7.98 -5.19
CA TYR A 83 3.75 -8.02 -3.85
C TYR A 83 2.37 -8.65 -3.84
N PHE A 84 1.56 -8.40 -4.87
CA PHE A 84 0.21 -8.95 -4.98
C PHE A 84 0.10 -10.11 -5.97
N ASP A 85 1.21 -10.58 -6.51
CA ASP A 85 1.26 -11.69 -7.49
C ASP A 85 0.21 -11.53 -8.62
N ALA A 86 0.07 -10.30 -9.10
CA ALA A 86 -0.97 -9.89 -10.03
C ALA A 86 -0.40 -8.98 -11.12
N PRO A 87 -0.86 -9.05 -12.38
CA PRO A 87 -0.49 -8.08 -13.40
C PRO A 87 -0.86 -6.66 -12.97
N VAL A 88 0.03 -5.70 -13.23
CA VAL A 88 -0.25 -4.27 -13.00
C VAL A 88 -0.23 -3.53 -14.33
N VAL A 89 -1.39 -2.98 -14.73
CA VAL A 89 -1.59 -2.38 -16.04
C VAL A 89 -1.93 -0.89 -15.90
N VAL A 90 -1.17 -0.03 -16.58
CA VAL A 90 -1.55 1.38 -16.72
C VAL A 90 -2.73 1.46 -17.68
N ARG A 91 -3.91 1.77 -17.14
CA ARG A 91 -5.15 1.86 -17.90
C ARG A 91 -5.25 3.18 -18.66
N ARG A 92 -4.91 4.29 -17.99
CA ARG A 92 -4.97 5.63 -18.58
C ARG A 92 -4.12 6.63 -17.81
N THR A 93 -3.87 7.76 -18.47
CA THR A 93 -3.26 8.94 -17.89
C THR A 93 -4.24 10.11 -18.03
N VAL A 94 -4.48 10.83 -16.94
CA VAL A 94 -5.41 11.96 -16.84
C VAL A 94 -4.60 13.22 -16.48
N PRO A 95 -4.61 14.27 -17.30
CA PRO A 95 -3.90 15.49 -16.94
C PRO A 95 -4.61 16.21 -15.80
N THR A 96 -3.87 16.87 -14.91
CA THR A 96 -4.47 17.58 -13.75
C THR A 96 -5.49 18.64 -14.18
N VAL A 97 -5.39 19.19 -15.39
CA VAL A 97 -6.35 20.17 -15.92
C VAL A 97 -7.75 19.58 -16.13
N ALA A 98 -7.87 18.26 -16.35
CA ALA A 98 -9.16 17.58 -16.54
C ALA A 98 -9.95 17.42 -15.22
N ILE A 99 -9.28 17.52 -14.07
CA ILE A 99 -9.95 17.53 -12.77
C ILE A 99 -10.69 18.87 -12.61
N PRO A 100 -11.96 18.93 -12.19
CA PRO A 100 -12.71 20.18 -12.06
C PRO A 100 -12.18 21.04 -10.91
N ASN A 101 -12.39 22.36 -10.99
CA ASN A 101 -11.95 23.29 -9.94
C ASN A 101 -12.58 23.01 -8.58
N ALA A 102 -13.81 22.47 -8.54
CA ALA A 102 -14.47 22.07 -7.30
C ALA A 102 -13.72 20.93 -6.58
N ALA A 103 -12.94 20.12 -7.30
CA ALA A 103 -12.11 19.03 -6.77
C ALA A 103 -10.63 19.45 -6.63
N LYS A 104 -10.34 20.75 -6.64
CA LYS A 104 -9.01 21.33 -6.44
C LYS A 104 -9.07 22.38 -5.35
N ARG A 105 -7.99 22.51 -4.58
CA ARG A 105 -7.82 23.64 -3.67
C ARG A 105 -6.37 24.06 -3.61
N LYS A 106 -6.17 25.24 -3.05
CA LYS A 106 -4.89 25.64 -2.46
C LYS A 106 -5.03 25.51 -0.96
N HIS A 107 -4.15 24.74 -0.31
CA HIS A 107 -4.18 24.57 1.14
C HIS A 107 -4.12 25.98 1.79
N PRO A 108 -5.03 26.31 2.73
CA PRO A 108 -5.18 27.67 3.23
C PRO A 108 -3.90 28.22 3.89
N THR A 109 -3.18 27.38 4.63
CA THR A 109 -1.96 27.76 5.34
C THR A 109 -0.69 27.56 4.51
N TRP A 110 -0.45 26.36 3.97
CA TRP A 110 0.82 26.01 3.32
C TRP A 110 0.88 26.39 1.83
N GLY A 111 -0.26 26.66 1.21
CA GLY A 111 -0.31 27.06 -0.20
C GLY A 111 -0.11 25.91 -1.20
N ASP A 112 -0.01 24.65 -0.73
CA ASP A 112 0.08 23.46 -1.57
C ASP A 112 -1.16 23.34 -2.47
N ARG A 113 -0.97 22.96 -3.74
CA ARG A 113 -2.08 22.66 -4.65
C ARG A 113 -2.50 21.20 -4.46
N GLN A 114 -3.74 21.00 -4.04
CA GLN A 114 -4.26 19.69 -3.67
C GLN A 114 -5.40 19.25 -4.59
N LEU A 115 -5.54 17.94 -4.77
CA LEU A 115 -6.70 17.31 -5.39
C LEU A 115 -7.57 16.64 -4.32
N LEU A 116 -8.88 16.68 -4.51
CA LEU A 116 -9.84 16.04 -3.62
C LEU A 116 -9.81 14.53 -3.85
N ALA A 117 -9.33 13.76 -2.87
CA ALA A 117 -9.20 12.30 -2.97
C ALA A 117 -10.54 11.60 -3.23
N PRO A 118 -11.65 11.93 -2.52
CA PRO A 118 -12.97 11.35 -2.82
C PRO A 118 -13.42 11.52 -4.27
N TYR A 119 -13.16 12.68 -4.90
CA TYR A 119 -13.50 12.90 -6.30
C TYR A 119 -12.72 11.96 -7.23
N ILE A 120 -11.43 11.76 -6.95
CA ILE A 120 -10.61 10.82 -7.72
C ILE A 120 -11.17 9.39 -7.57
N LEU A 121 -11.55 8.98 -6.36
CA LEU A 121 -12.07 7.64 -6.12
C LEU A 121 -13.41 7.40 -6.83
N HIS A 122 -14.37 8.31 -6.67
CA HIS A 122 -15.78 8.07 -7.01
C HIS A 122 -16.18 8.60 -8.39
N ASP A 123 -15.56 9.69 -8.85
CA ASP A 123 -15.92 10.32 -10.12
C ASP A 123 -14.93 9.99 -11.24
N VAL A 124 -13.67 9.66 -10.88
CA VAL A 124 -12.64 9.29 -11.85
C VAL A 124 -12.51 7.77 -11.95
N LEU A 125 -12.13 7.08 -10.86
CA LEU A 125 -11.78 5.67 -10.92
C LEU A 125 -12.97 4.73 -11.03
N GLU A 126 -13.95 4.87 -10.14
CA GLU A 126 -15.06 3.93 -10.06
C GLU A 126 -15.84 3.75 -11.39
N PRO A 127 -16.23 4.82 -12.11
CA PRO A 127 -16.98 4.68 -13.36
C PRO A 127 -16.17 4.04 -14.50
N ASP A 128 -14.84 4.07 -14.41
CA ASP A 128 -13.91 3.54 -15.41
C ASP A 128 -13.30 2.19 -15.00
N ARG A 129 -13.67 1.64 -13.84
CA ARG A 129 -13.06 0.43 -13.29
C ARG A 129 -13.38 -0.81 -14.16
N PRO A 130 -12.36 -1.54 -14.65
CA PRO A 130 -12.57 -2.80 -15.37
C PRO A 130 -13.30 -3.85 -14.53
N GLY A 131 -14.01 -4.76 -15.19
CA GLY A 131 -14.76 -5.84 -14.53
C GLY A 131 -13.86 -6.81 -13.76
N ASP A 132 -12.70 -7.13 -14.32
CA ASP A 132 -11.68 -8.03 -13.78
C ASP A 132 -10.67 -7.35 -12.83
N ALA A 133 -10.91 -6.07 -12.50
CA ALA A 133 -10.06 -5.31 -11.61
C ALA A 133 -10.14 -5.85 -10.18
N LEU A 134 -9.05 -6.48 -9.74
CA LEU A 134 -8.77 -6.77 -8.34
C LEU A 134 -8.69 -5.46 -7.55
N ALA A 135 -7.99 -4.48 -8.10
CA ALA A 135 -7.92 -3.12 -7.60
C ALA A 135 -7.76 -2.13 -8.75
N TYR A 136 -8.24 -0.90 -8.58
CA TYR A 136 -7.94 0.20 -9.48
C TYR A 136 -7.38 1.40 -8.71
N LEU A 137 -6.10 1.70 -8.92
CA LEU A 137 -5.37 2.68 -8.14
C LEU A 137 -5.09 3.93 -8.98
N ALA A 138 -5.30 5.12 -8.41
CA ALA A 138 -4.76 6.36 -8.96
C ALA A 138 -3.40 6.67 -8.33
N PHE A 139 -2.45 7.07 -9.17
CA PHE A 139 -1.19 7.65 -8.72
C PHE A 139 -1.11 9.11 -9.13
N THR A 140 -0.65 9.99 -8.23
CA THR A 140 -0.45 11.39 -8.58
C THR A 140 0.78 12.02 -7.93
N PRO A 141 1.52 12.91 -8.62
CA PRO A 141 2.53 13.76 -8.01
C PRO A 141 1.93 15.01 -7.37
N ARG A 142 0.59 15.18 -7.39
CA ARG A 142 -0.09 16.26 -6.68
C ARG A 142 -0.45 15.85 -5.26
N ASP A 143 -0.49 16.82 -4.38
CA ASP A 143 -0.91 16.60 -3.01
C ASP A 143 -2.42 16.26 -2.95
N LEU A 144 -2.84 15.54 -1.90
CA LEU A 144 -4.21 15.06 -1.74
C LEU A 144 -4.85 15.61 -0.47
N TRP A 145 -6.16 15.82 -0.49
CA TRP A 145 -6.95 16.07 0.71
C TRP A 145 -8.25 15.26 0.71
N ALA A 146 -8.67 14.78 1.88
CA ALA A 146 -9.82 13.88 2.03
C ALA A 146 -11.19 14.58 2.20
N GLY A 147 -11.19 15.90 2.44
CA GLY A 147 -12.40 16.68 2.69
C GLY A 147 -12.26 17.59 3.91
N ASP A 148 -13.40 17.96 4.50
CA ASP A 148 -13.50 18.95 5.57
C ASP A 148 -12.67 18.58 6.80
N GLY A 149 -11.94 19.56 7.33
CA GLY A 149 -11.11 19.42 8.55
C GLY A 149 -9.73 18.78 8.35
N TRP A 150 -9.45 18.16 7.20
CA TRP A 150 -8.17 17.49 6.93
C TRP A 150 -7.16 18.40 6.21
N ASN A 151 -5.91 18.35 6.68
CA ASN A 151 -4.79 19.04 6.02
C ASN A 151 -4.39 18.33 4.73
N PHE A 152 -4.12 17.03 4.79
CA PHE A 152 -3.75 16.20 3.64
C PHE A 152 -3.91 14.70 3.96
N VAL A 153 -3.77 13.85 2.95
CA VAL A 153 -3.57 12.40 3.10
C VAL A 153 -2.46 11.91 2.16
N TYR A 154 -1.74 10.86 2.52
CA TYR A 154 -0.77 10.21 1.63
C TYR A 154 -1.45 9.34 0.56
N GLY A 155 -2.60 8.77 0.93
CA GLY A 155 -3.47 8.01 0.07
C GLY A 155 -4.84 7.84 0.73
N GLN A 156 -5.79 7.28 -0.01
CA GLN A 156 -7.10 6.93 0.49
C GLN A 156 -7.66 5.78 -0.35
N ALA A 157 -8.23 4.77 0.30
CA ALA A 157 -8.91 3.66 -0.35
C ALA A 157 -10.41 3.61 0.00
N ASP A 158 -11.23 3.19 -0.97
CA ASP A 158 -12.57 2.65 -0.73
C ASP A 158 -12.53 1.14 -1.02
N LEU A 159 -12.54 0.36 0.08
CA LEU A 159 -12.40 -1.08 0.05
C LEU A 159 -13.57 -1.74 -0.70
N ARG A 160 -14.80 -1.25 -0.50
CA ARG A 160 -16.00 -1.84 -1.13
C ARG A 160 -15.99 -1.59 -2.63
N ARG A 161 -15.50 -0.43 -3.03
CA ARG A 161 -15.38 -0.03 -4.43
C ARG A 161 -14.02 -0.40 -5.05
N ARG A 162 -13.14 -1.11 -4.35
CA ARG A 162 -11.85 -1.60 -4.87
C ARG A 162 -11.03 -0.52 -5.59
N VAL A 163 -11.13 0.72 -5.12
CA VAL A 163 -10.41 1.88 -5.66
C VAL A 163 -9.55 2.50 -4.58
N ALA A 164 -8.38 2.98 -4.96
CA ALA A 164 -7.55 3.78 -4.08
C ALA A 164 -6.85 4.89 -4.85
N VAL A 165 -6.41 5.93 -4.15
CA VAL A 165 -5.57 6.99 -4.69
C VAL A 165 -4.36 7.15 -3.79
N LEU A 166 -3.17 7.28 -4.37
CA LEU A 166 -1.94 7.53 -3.65
C LEU A 166 -1.17 8.72 -4.25
N SER A 167 -0.48 9.45 -3.38
CA SER A 167 0.34 10.60 -3.75
C SER A 167 1.80 10.43 -3.36
N ILE A 168 2.69 10.74 -4.31
CA ILE A 168 4.14 10.83 -4.04
C ILE A 168 4.55 12.20 -3.48
N TYR A 169 3.67 13.22 -3.52
CA TYR A 169 4.01 14.62 -3.22
C TYR A 169 4.71 14.81 -1.87
N ARG A 170 4.25 14.08 -0.84
CA ARG A 170 4.79 14.17 0.53
C ARG A 170 5.75 13.03 0.90
N ASN A 171 6.22 12.26 -0.08
CA ASN A 171 7.15 11.16 0.16
C ASN A 171 8.63 11.59 0.08
N GLY A 172 8.90 12.81 -0.36
CA GLY A 172 10.24 13.38 -0.47
C GLY A 172 10.53 13.86 -1.88
N HIS A 173 11.79 14.24 -2.11
CA HIS A 173 12.25 14.78 -3.39
C HIS A 173 13.24 13.79 -4.03
N PRO A 174 12.79 12.86 -4.89
CA PRO A 174 13.63 11.77 -5.38
C PRO A 174 14.80 12.26 -6.25
N ALA A 175 14.70 13.45 -6.84
CA ALA A 175 15.77 14.05 -7.64
C ALA A 175 16.94 14.62 -6.81
N LYS A 176 16.84 14.69 -5.48
CA LYS A 176 17.81 15.41 -4.63
C LYS A 176 19.13 14.66 -4.42
N SER A 177 19.07 13.35 -4.20
CA SER A 177 20.23 12.48 -3.98
C SER A 177 19.79 11.01 -4.03
N ALA A 178 20.74 10.06 -4.06
CA ALA A 178 20.44 8.64 -3.98
C ALA A 178 19.69 8.26 -2.68
N ASP A 179 20.07 8.83 -1.53
CA ASP A 179 19.36 8.62 -0.27
C ASP A 179 17.92 9.17 -0.31
N ALA A 180 17.74 10.37 -0.88
CA ALA A 180 16.42 10.97 -1.03
C ALA A 180 15.53 10.17 -1.99
N PHE A 181 16.12 9.61 -3.05
CA PHE A 181 15.46 8.68 -3.95
C PHE A 181 15.00 7.42 -3.22
N ARG A 182 15.90 6.73 -2.51
CA ARG A 182 15.57 5.50 -1.75
C ARG A 182 14.49 5.74 -0.70
N LEU A 183 14.57 6.85 0.04
CA LEU A 183 13.54 7.22 1.02
C LEU A 183 12.18 7.47 0.36
N CYS A 184 12.16 8.21 -0.76
CA CYS A 184 10.94 8.48 -1.52
C CYS A 184 10.33 7.20 -2.11
N LEU A 185 11.17 6.33 -2.68
CA LEU A 185 10.77 5.02 -3.17
C LEU A 185 10.14 4.21 -2.05
N ARG A 186 10.86 3.98 -0.94
CA ARG A 186 10.37 3.18 0.20
C ARG A 186 9.01 3.68 0.70
N ARG A 187 8.85 4.98 0.94
CA ARG A 187 7.58 5.58 1.39
C ARG A 187 6.44 5.39 0.38
N THR A 188 6.75 5.45 -0.91
CA THR A 188 5.78 5.26 -1.99
C THR A 188 5.36 3.79 -2.09
N LEU A 189 6.31 2.85 -2.01
CA LEU A 189 6.02 1.41 -1.95
C LEU A 189 5.14 1.06 -0.75
N MET A 190 5.47 1.60 0.43
CA MET A 190 4.69 1.39 1.65
C MET A 190 3.26 1.86 1.49
N THR A 191 3.07 3.09 1.00
CA THR A 191 1.71 3.65 0.79
C THR A 191 0.94 2.82 -0.24
N ALA A 192 1.56 2.51 -1.38
CA ALA A 192 0.90 1.74 -2.44
C ALA A 192 0.48 0.35 -1.97
N ALA A 193 1.36 -0.38 -1.28
CA ALA A 193 1.06 -1.71 -0.79
C ALA A 193 0.05 -1.69 0.37
N HIS A 194 0.12 -0.71 1.27
CA HIS A 194 -0.84 -0.54 2.36
C HIS A 194 -2.28 -0.32 1.84
N GLU A 195 -2.46 0.66 0.95
CA GLU A 195 -3.78 0.96 0.37
C GLU A 195 -4.32 -0.19 -0.49
N THR A 196 -3.44 -0.88 -1.23
CA THR A 196 -3.85 -2.04 -2.03
C THR A 196 -4.22 -3.23 -1.14
N ALA A 197 -3.53 -3.43 -0.02
CA ALA A 197 -3.90 -4.46 0.95
C ALA A 197 -5.25 -4.17 1.63
N HIS A 198 -5.60 -2.90 1.85
CA HIS A 198 -6.96 -2.52 2.24
C HIS A 198 -7.99 -2.97 1.21
N VAL A 199 -7.74 -2.83 -0.10
CA VAL A 199 -8.63 -3.36 -1.15
C VAL A 199 -8.85 -4.86 -0.99
N LEU A 200 -7.83 -5.63 -0.58
CA LEU A 200 -7.94 -7.05 -0.24
C LEU A 200 -8.54 -7.32 1.15
N THR A 201 -9.19 -6.33 1.76
CA THR A 201 -9.92 -6.41 3.04
C THR A 201 -9.01 -6.61 4.28
N LEU A 202 -7.70 -6.35 4.16
CA LEU A 202 -6.83 -6.30 5.33
C LEU A 202 -7.14 -5.01 6.10
N LEU A 203 -7.49 -5.14 7.38
CA LEU A 203 -7.60 -3.98 8.27
C LEU A 203 -6.23 -3.59 8.82
N HIS A 204 -6.16 -2.42 9.46
CA HIS A 204 -4.97 -2.04 10.20
C HIS A 204 -4.56 -3.13 11.20
N CYS A 205 -3.25 -3.39 11.24
CA CYS A 205 -2.65 -4.37 12.11
C CYS A 205 -2.29 -3.70 13.43
N THR A 206 -2.77 -4.29 14.53
CA THR A 206 -2.43 -3.86 15.90
C THR A 206 -1.66 -4.93 16.67
N ALA A 207 -1.24 -6.01 15.99
CA ALA A 207 -0.58 -7.16 16.62
C ALA A 207 0.94 -6.99 16.71
N HIS A 208 1.55 -6.44 15.67
CA HIS A 208 3.01 -6.38 15.47
C HIS A 208 3.39 -5.13 14.67
N ARG A 209 4.68 -4.79 14.63
CA ARG A 209 5.23 -3.91 13.59
C ARG A 209 4.97 -4.54 12.22
N CYS A 210 4.32 -3.81 11.33
CA CYS A 210 3.73 -4.34 10.12
C CYS A 210 3.51 -3.21 9.10
N LEU A 211 3.61 -3.52 7.81
CA LEU A 211 3.14 -2.66 6.72
C LEU A 211 1.74 -2.11 6.97
N MET A 212 0.85 -2.93 7.53
CA MET A 212 -0.55 -2.59 7.78
C MET A 212 -0.78 -1.80 9.08
N ASN A 213 0.25 -1.30 9.76
CA ASN A 213 0.00 -0.40 10.91
C ASN A 213 -0.58 0.93 10.41
N GLY A 214 -1.67 1.40 11.01
CA GLY A 214 -2.13 2.77 10.80
C GLY A 214 -1.06 3.77 11.27
N CYS A 215 -0.94 4.88 10.56
CA CYS A 215 0.06 5.91 10.82
C CYS A 215 -0.58 7.30 10.72
N ASN A 216 -0.33 8.15 11.70
CA ASN A 216 -0.92 9.49 11.74
C ASN A 216 0.01 10.57 11.15
N ASN A 217 1.32 10.30 11.12
CA ASN A 217 2.34 11.25 10.68
C ASN A 217 3.53 10.56 9.99
N ALA A 218 4.40 11.36 9.35
CA ALA A 218 5.55 10.87 8.59
C ALA A 218 6.57 10.13 9.47
N ASP A 219 6.83 10.64 10.68
CA ASP A 219 7.82 10.07 11.59
C ASP A 219 7.36 8.69 12.07
N GLU A 220 6.09 8.57 12.46
CA GLU A 220 5.49 7.28 12.80
C GLU A 220 5.59 6.30 11.62
N ARG A 221 5.17 6.72 10.42
CA ARG A 221 5.24 5.89 9.21
C ARG A 221 6.65 5.40 8.93
N ASP A 222 7.65 6.26 9.04
CA ASP A 222 9.03 5.89 8.71
C ASP A 222 9.60 4.86 9.69
N THR A 223 9.06 4.77 10.91
CA THR A 223 9.38 3.68 11.86
C THR A 223 8.65 2.37 11.54
N ARG A 224 7.69 2.31 10.62
CA ARG A 224 7.00 1.06 10.27
C ARG A 224 7.75 0.34 9.13
N PRO A 225 7.77 -1.01 9.12
CA PRO A 225 8.43 -1.75 8.06
C PRO A 225 7.58 -1.79 6.78
N LEU A 226 8.21 -1.97 5.61
CA LEU A 226 7.51 -2.35 4.38
C LEU A 226 7.06 -3.83 4.40
N SER A 227 7.63 -4.66 5.28
CA SER A 227 7.26 -6.06 5.42
C SER A 227 5.94 -6.25 6.18
N PRO A 228 5.11 -7.24 5.79
CA PRO A 228 3.95 -7.63 6.59
C PRO A 228 4.41 -8.45 7.81
N CYS A 229 3.72 -8.33 8.94
CA CYS A 229 3.94 -9.23 10.07
C CYS A 229 3.42 -10.65 9.75
N PRO A 230 3.76 -11.68 10.55
CA PRO A 230 3.31 -13.06 10.30
C PRO A 230 1.80 -13.22 10.12
N VAL A 231 0.99 -12.49 10.90
CA VAL A 231 -0.49 -12.53 10.80
C VAL A 231 -0.97 -11.95 9.47
N CYS A 232 -0.42 -10.81 9.04
CA CYS A 232 -0.80 -10.18 7.77
C CYS A 232 -0.23 -10.95 6.56
N LEU A 233 0.96 -11.52 6.68
CA LEU A 233 1.53 -12.36 5.64
C LEU A 233 0.67 -13.61 5.40
N ARG A 234 0.20 -14.27 6.46
CA ARG A 234 -0.72 -15.41 6.33
C ARG A 234 -1.99 -15.05 5.56
N LYS A 235 -2.57 -13.87 5.83
CA LYS A 235 -3.73 -13.36 5.08
C LYS A 235 -3.39 -13.15 3.61
N LEU A 236 -2.25 -12.53 3.31
CA LEU A 236 -1.80 -12.28 1.94
C LEU A 236 -1.55 -13.59 1.18
N VAL A 237 -0.80 -14.53 1.76
CA VAL A 237 -0.54 -15.83 1.14
C VAL A 237 -1.84 -16.57 0.85
N TRP A 238 -2.76 -16.63 1.83
CA TRP A 238 -4.06 -17.23 1.62
C TRP A 238 -4.86 -16.50 0.53
N ASN A 239 -4.83 -15.17 0.48
CA ASN A 239 -5.58 -14.40 -0.51
C ASN A 239 -5.05 -14.63 -1.93
N LEU A 240 -3.72 -14.64 -2.07
CA LEU A 240 -3.02 -14.68 -3.36
C LEU A 240 -2.80 -16.10 -3.88
N GLN A 241 -2.95 -17.11 -3.01
CA GLN A 241 -2.72 -18.54 -3.29
C GLN A 241 -1.31 -18.80 -3.84
N VAL A 242 -0.30 -18.21 -3.20
CA VAL A 242 1.11 -18.31 -3.58
C VAL A 242 1.88 -19.29 -2.71
N GLU A 243 2.95 -19.90 -3.24
CA GLU A 243 3.92 -20.64 -2.43
C GLU A 243 4.77 -19.63 -1.61
N PRO A 244 4.70 -19.65 -0.26
CA PRO A 244 5.26 -18.59 0.57
C PRO A 244 6.76 -18.35 0.38
N GLY A 245 7.57 -19.41 0.31
CA GLY A 245 9.03 -19.29 0.21
C GLY A 245 9.46 -18.62 -1.09
N ALA A 246 8.93 -19.08 -2.24
CA ALA A 246 9.22 -18.51 -3.55
C ALA A 246 8.68 -17.09 -3.68
N TYR A 247 7.50 -16.82 -3.13
CA TYR A 247 6.91 -15.47 -3.08
C TYR A 247 7.84 -14.49 -2.35
N LEU A 248 8.26 -14.83 -1.13
CA LEU A 248 9.13 -13.98 -0.32
C LEU A 248 10.52 -13.80 -0.93
N ARG A 249 11.10 -14.82 -1.59
CA ARG A 249 12.37 -14.68 -2.32
C ARG A 249 12.33 -13.65 -3.44
N ARG A 250 11.20 -13.53 -4.16
CA ARG A 250 11.04 -12.50 -5.20
C ARG A 250 11.03 -11.10 -4.61
N LEU A 251 10.35 -10.92 -3.47
CA LEU A 251 10.31 -9.64 -2.75
C LEU A 251 11.67 -9.26 -2.16
N ALA A 252 12.39 -10.24 -1.61
CA ALA A 252 13.77 -10.07 -1.16
C ALA A 252 14.67 -9.57 -2.29
N ALA A 253 14.63 -10.23 -3.46
CA ALA A 253 15.44 -9.87 -4.62
C ALA A 253 15.17 -8.42 -5.09
N PHE A 254 13.90 -8.02 -5.17
CA PHE A 254 13.53 -6.64 -5.50
C PHE A 254 14.08 -5.65 -4.46
N CYS A 255 13.87 -5.92 -3.17
CA CYS A 255 14.34 -5.02 -2.11
C CYS A 255 15.87 -4.91 -2.12
N GLY A 256 16.59 -6.01 -2.33
CA GLY A 256 18.05 -6.03 -2.42
C GLY A 256 18.58 -5.25 -3.63
N ALA A 257 17.95 -5.40 -4.80
CA ALA A 257 18.30 -4.66 -6.01
C ALA A 257 18.12 -3.13 -5.89
N HIS A 258 17.28 -2.68 -4.95
CA HIS A 258 17.00 -1.27 -4.71
C HIS A 258 17.51 -0.78 -3.35
N GLU A 259 18.41 -1.53 -2.71
CA GLU A 259 19.04 -1.18 -1.42
C GLU A 259 18.02 -0.84 -0.32
N LEU A 260 16.90 -1.57 -0.28
CA LEU A 260 15.88 -1.45 0.75
C LEU A 260 16.18 -2.42 1.89
N ASN A 261 16.17 -1.92 3.12
CA ASN A 261 16.50 -2.70 4.33
C ASN A 261 15.57 -3.90 4.53
N GLU A 262 14.36 -3.88 3.96
CA GLU A 262 13.40 -4.98 4.09
C GLU A 262 13.81 -6.27 3.36
N ALA A 263 14.84 -6.23 2.52
CA ALA A 263 15.41 -7.43 1.90
C ALA A 263 15.74 -8.51 2.94
N GLU A 264 16.41 -8.14 4.04
CA GLU A 264 16.81 -9.07 5.10
C GLU A 264 15.61 -9.79 5.73
N TRP A 265 14.53 -9.05 5.99
CA TRP A 265 13.32 -9.63 6.58
C TRP A 265 12.70 -10.66 5.63
N PHE A 266 12.57 -10.32 4.34
CA PHE A 266 12.00 -11.23 3.34
C PHE A 266 12.87 -12.48 3.13
N GLU A 267 14.19 -12.36 3.11
CA GLU A 267 15.12 -13.49 3.00
C GLU A 267 15.00 -14.45 4.19
N ARG A 268 15.00 -13.91 5.41
CA ARG A 268 14.85 -14.69 6.64
C ARG A 268 13.50 -15.38 6.70
N ALA A 269 12.42 -14.67 6.35
CA ALA A 269 11.09 -15.26 6.29
C ALA A 269 10.99 -16.37 5.24
N ALA A 270 11.60 -16.18 4.06
CA ALA A 270 11.63 -17.19 3.01
C ALA A 270 12.40 -18.44 3.44
N ALA A 271 13.54 -18.29 4.13
CA ALA A 271 14.32 -19.41 4.65
C ALA A 271 13.54 -20.20 5.72
N LEU A 272 12.80 -19.48 6.57
CA LEU A 272 11.97 -20.09 7.61
C LEU A 272 10.74 -20.80 7.07
N LEU A 273 10.25 -20.49 5.86
CA LEU A 273 9.07 -21.12 5.24
C LEU A 273 9.39 -22.08 4.09
N GLY A 274 10.57 -21.96 3.47
CA GLY A 274 10.96 -22.70 2.27
C GLY A 274 11.65 -24.05 2.51
N THR A 275 11.11 -24.87 3.42
CA THR A 275 11.54 -26.27 3.59
C THR A 275 10.42 -27.22 3.20
#